data_AF-A0A9E4C9M3-F1
#
_entry.id   AF-A0A9E4C9M3-F1
#
_cell.length_a   1.000
_cell.length_b   1.000
_cell.length_c   1.000
_cell.angle_alpha   90.00
_cell.angle_beta   90.00
_cell.angle_gamma   90.00
#
_symmetry.space_group_name_H-M   'P 1'
#
loop_
_entity.id
_entity.type
_entity.pdbx_description
1 polymer ?
#
loop_
_entity_poly.entity_id
_entity_poly.type
_entity_poly.pdbx_seq_one_letter_code
_entity_poly.pdbx_strand_id
1 'polypeptide(L)'
;LYLVMAEPKGDLMQGGVTKFPLRFTSSAMRARFNARDGQLYVSGLRGWQTNAATNGGIDRVRFTGRPVYMPKELRVKKNGVEIEFTCPLDPGSAADPDNYAVKGSDVRWTHDYGSGDYAAGQRDIDPSKWKAGSTEFFVDDAKLLSDGKTVFLTIADLQPVHQMNIKINVEAADGTPVKTDIWNTIHIVD
;
A
#
# COMPACT_ATOMS: atom_id res chain seq x y z
N LEU A 1 11.71 2.87 -1.93
CA LEU A 1 11.02 4.12 -2.29
C LEU A 1 9.53 3.79 -2.37
N TYR A 2 8.70 4.56 -1.68
CA TYR A 2 7.25 4.34 -1.61
C TYR A 2 6.54 5.63 -2.02
N LEU A 3 5.40 5.48 -2.70
CA LEU A 3 4.41 6.54 -2.85
C LEU A 3 3.60 6.59 -1.56
N VAL A 4 3.38 7.78 -1.01
CA VAL A 4 2.47 8.01 0.11
C VAL A 4 1.16 8.56 -0.44
N MET A 5 0.07 7.84 -0.18
CA MET A 5 -1.30 8.18 -0.57
C MET A 5 -2.01 8.71 0.69
N ALA A 6 -1.87 10.01 0.94
CA ALA A 6 -2.45 10.65 2.11
C ALA A 6 -3.97 10.81 1.94
N GLU A 7 -4.73 10.48 2.98
CA GLU A 7 -6.18 10.61 3.05
C GLU A 7 -6.54 11.40 4.33
N PRO A 8 -6.70 12.72 4.22
CA PRO A 8 -7.15 13.54 5.34
C PRO A 8 -8.60 13.21 5.72
N LYS A 9 -8.87 13.03 7.02
CA LYS A 9 -10.20 12.78 7.61
C LYS A 9 -10.42 13.77 8.76
N GLY A 10 -10.82 14.99 8.43
CA GLY A 10 -10.89 16.10 9.40
C GLY A 10 -9.49 16.41 9.96
N ASP A 11 -9.34 16.37 11.29
CA ASP A 11 -8.07 16.58 11.98
C ASP A 11 -7.17 15.33 12.02
N LEU A 12 -7.67 14.18 11.56
CA LEU A 12 -6.91 12.94 11.48
C LEU A 12 -6.33 12.74 10.08
N MET A 13 -5.18 12.08 10.02
CA MET A 13 -4.58 11.61 8.79
C MET A 13 -4.63 10.09 8.77
N GLN A 14 -5.17 9.52 7.69
CA GLN A 14 -4.97 8.11 7.35
C GLN A 14 -4.45 8.01 5.92
N GLY A 15 -4.32 6.80 5.41
CA GLY A 15 -3.89 6.58 4.03
C GLY A 15 -2.94 5.41 3.91
N GLY A 16 -2.31 5.30 2.75
CA GLY A 16 -1.52 4.13 2.40
C GLY A 16 -0.17 4.44 1.77
N VAL A 17 0.63 3.39 1.63
CA VAL A 17 1.87 3.40 0.87
C VAL A 17 1.88 2.23 -0.10
N THR A 18 2.39 2.48 -1.30
CA THR A 18 2.72 1.42 -2.25
C THR A 18 4.15 1.60 -2.75
N LYS A 19 4.83 0.49 -3.04
CA LYS A 19 6.23 0.52 -3.45
C LYS A 19 6.32 0.96 -4.90
N PHE A 20 7.21 1.90 -5.21
CA PHE A 20 7.54 2.17 -6.60
C PHE A 20 8.15 0.91 -7.25
N PRO A 21 7.80 0.59 -8.52
CA PRO A 21 8.32 -0.58 -9.24
C PRO A 21 9.76 -0.34 -9.73
N LEU A 22 10.65 -0.05 -8.79
CA LEU A 22 12.06 0.26 -9.00
C LEU A 22 12.93 -0.74 -8.24
N ARG A 23 14.04 -1.13 -8.86
CA ARG A 23 15.08 -1.94 -8.24
C ARG A 23 16.36 -1.12 -8.15
N PHE A 24 16.82 -0.90 -6.93
CA PHE A 24 18.07 -0.19 -6.64
C PHE A 24 19.25 -1.17 -6.66
N THR A 25 20.44 -0.64 -6.93
CA THR A 25 21.69 -1.41 -6.98
C THR A 25 22.03 -1.98 -5.59
N SER A 26 21.84 -1.18 -4.54
CA SER A 26 21.98 -1.59 -3.13
C SER A 26 20.78 -1.08 -2.30
N SER A 27 20.91 -1.03 -0.97
CA SER A 27 19.92 -0.38 -0.11
C SER A 27 19.74 1.09 -0.48
N ALA A 28 18.57 1.66 -0.22
CA ALA A 28 18.32 3.09 -0.35
C ALA A 28 18.34 3.75 1.04
N MET A 29 19.35 4.58 1.32
CA MET A 29 19.52 5.23 2.63
C MET A 29 19.40 6.74 2.56
N ARG A 30 19.93 7.35 1.50
CA ARG A 30 19.91 8.80 1.27
C ARG A 30 19.34 9.06 -0.10
N ALA A 31 18.42 10.00 -0.20
CA ALA A 31 17.83 10.43 -1.46
C ALA A 31 17.86 11.96 -1.55
N ARG A 32 18.25 12.50 -2.70
CA ARG A 32 18.26 13.94 -2.97
C ARG A 32 17.87 14.21 -4.43
N PHE A 33 17.04 15.22 -4.64
CA PHE A 33 16.85 15.79 -5.97
C PHE A 33 18.04 16.68 -6.30
N ASN A 34 18.62 16.49 -7.48
CA ASN A 34 19.72 17.32 -7.97
C ASN A 34 19.16 18.61 -8.58
N ALA A 35 19.64 19.77 -8.13
CA ALA A 35 19.12 21.07 -8.56
C ALA A 35 19.40 21.40 -10.04
N ARG A 36 20.37 20.74 -10.69
CA ARG A 36 20.74 20.99 -12.10
C ARG A 36 19.86 20.25 -13.09
N ASP A 37 19.48 19.01 -12.79
CA ASP A 37 18.71 18.16 -13.71
C ASP A 37 17.32 17.77 -13.17
N GLY A 38 16.99 18.10 -11.93
CA GLY A 38 15.72 17.76 -11.27
C GLY A 38 15.52 16.28 -10.97
N GLN A 39 16.54 15.43 -11.20
CA GLN A 39 16.42 13.98 -11.05
C GLN A 39 16.74 13.55 -9.61
N LEU A 40 16.16 12.42 -9.21
CA LEU A 40 16.36 11.86 -7.88
C LEU A 40 17.59 10.96 -7.87
N TYR A 41 18.58 11.29 -7.06
CA TYR A 41 19.75 10.45 -6.81
C TYR A 41 19.60 9.77 -5.46
N VAL A 42 19.75 8.45 -5.45
CA VAL A 42 19.60 7.58 -4.29
C VAL A 42 20.92 6.88 -4.04
N SER A 43 21.43 6.94 -2.83
CA SER A 43 22.62 6.19 -2.42
C SER A 43 22.35 5.37 -1.18
N GLY A 44 23.04 4.24 -1.08
CA GLY A 44 23.09 3.46 0.13
C GLY A 44 24.06 2.31 0.02
N LEU A 45 24.17 1.59 1.13
CA LEU A 45 25.08 0.47 1.32
C LEU A 45 24.32 -0.72 1.89
N ARG A 46 24.91 -1.91 1.76
CA ARG A 46 24.36 -3.11 2.39
C ARG A 46 24.49 -2.97 3.91
N GLY A 47 23.35 -2.82 4.58
CA GLY A 47 23.27 -2.73 6.04
C GLY A 47 22.98 -4.08 6.69
N TRP A 48 22.98 -4.08 8.03
CA TRP A 48 22.56 -5.23 8.83
C TRP A 48 21.14 -5.69 8.44
N GLN A 49 20.96 -6.99 8.24
CA GLN A 49 19.68 -7.62 7.87
C GLN A 49 19.00 -7.04 6.62
N THR A 50 19.77 -6.48 5.68
CA THR A 50 19.24 -6.03 4.38
C THR A 50 19.33 -7.13 3.31
N ASN A 51 18.42 -7.11 2.36
CA ASN A 51 18.43 -7.95 1.16
C ASN A 51 19.12 -7.27 -0.05
N ALA A 52 20.02 -6.31 0.21
CA ALA A 52 20.72 -5.58 -0.85
C ALA A 52 21.65 -6.50 -1.65
N ALA A 53 21.57 -6.39 -2.98
CA ALA A 53 22.33 -7.25 -3.89
C ALA A 53 23.84 -6.95 -3.88
N THR A 54 24.22 -5.68 -3.70
CA THR A 54 25.62 -5.24 -3.68
C THR A 54 25.96 -4.50 -2.39
N ASN A 55 27.26 -4.36 -2.10
CA ASN A 55 27.76 -3.65 -0.92
C ASN A 55 27.41 -2.16 -0.89
N GLY A 56 27.20 -1.55 -2.06
CA GLY A 56 26.87 -0.14 -2.19
C GLY A 56 26.35 0.21 -3.57
N GLY A 57 25.64 1.34 -3.65
CA GLY A 57 25.05 1.82 -4.88
C GLY A 57 24.83 3.33 -4.87
N ILE A 58 24.91 3.91 -6.07
CA ILE A 58 24.37 5.21 -6.39
C ILE A 58 23.48 5.05 -7.63
N ASP A 59 22.19 5.26 -7.45
CA ASP A 59 21.17 5.07 -8.47
C ASP A 59 20.54 6.43 -8.82
N ARG A 60 20.27 6.64 -10.11
CA ARG A 60 19.55 7.81 -10.61
C ARG A 60 18.15 7.40 -11.04
N VAL A 61 17.14 7.91 -10.38
CA VAL A 61 15.73 7.75 -10.72
C VAL A 61 15.28 8.94 -11.54
N ARG A 62 14.78 8.66 -12.74
CA ARG A 62 14.23 9.65 -13.65
C ARG A 62 12.99 9.11 -14.35
N PHE A 63 12.05 10.00 -14.65
CA PHE A 63 10.94 9.65 -15.52
C PHE A 63 11.45 9.45 -16.96
N THR A 64 10.96 8.41 -17.63
CA THR A 64 11.42 8.03 -18.98
C THR A 64 10.41 8.37 -20.09
N GLY A 65 9.28 8.99 -19.74
CA GLY A 65 8.16 9.20 -20.68
C GLY A 65 7.28 7.96 -20.88
N ARG A 66 7.71 6.78 -20.39
CA ARG A 66 6.92 5.55 -20.44
C ARG A 66 5.89 5.49 -19.30
N PRO A 67 4.77 4.78 -19.49
CA PRO A 67 3.80 4.55 -18.42
C PRO A 67 4.45 3.96 -17.16
N VAL A 68 3.91 4.33 -16.02
CA VAL A 68 4.17 3.69 -14.73
C VAL A 68 2.90 2.95 -14.36
N TYR A 69 3.01 1.70 -13.94
CA TYR A 69 1.87 0.84 -13.61
C TYR A 69 1.86 0.57 -12.10
N MET A 70 1.08 1.34 -11.35
CA MET A 70 0.98 1.21 -9.89
C MET A 70 -0.27 1.93 -9.36
N PRO A 71 -0.68 1.65 -8.11
CA PRO A 71 -1.63 2.49 -7.39
C PRO A 71 -1.12 3.93 -7.25
N LYS A 72 -2.05 4.86 -7.28
CA LYS A 72 -1.85 6.31 -7.21
C LYS A 72 -2.51 6.92 -5.99
N GLU A 73 -3.73 6.49 -5.67
CA GLU A 73 -4.51 7.04 -4.56
C GLU A 73 -5.36 5.95 -3.91
N LEU A 74 -5.64 6.13 -2.62
CA LEU A 74 -6.43 5.22 -1.78
C LEU A 74 -7.46 6.07 -1.03
N ARG A 75 -8.74 5.69 -1.09
CA ARG A 75 -9.80 6.36 -0.34
C ARG A 75 -10.68 5.33 0.34
N VAL A 76 -10.80 5.40 1.67
CA VAL A 76 -11.71 4.55 2.44
C VAL A 76 -13.10 5.15 2.36
N LYS A 77 -14.08 4.30 2.04
CA LYS A 77 -15.52 4.60 2.01
C LYS A 77 -16.24 3.75 3.04
N LYS A 78 -17.54 4.01 3.21
CA LYS A 78 -18.39 3.33 4.19
C LYS A 78 -18.36 1.80 4.15
N ASN A 79 -18.38 1.24 2.94
CA ASN A 79 -18.51 -0.19 2.70
C ASN A 79 -17.35 -0.77 1.89
N GLY A 80 -16.22 -0.06 1.83
CA GLY A 80 -15.18 -0.43 0.89
C GLY A 80 -14.05 0.57 0.75
N VAL A 81 -13.23 0.33 -0.27
CA VAL A 81 -12.03 1.11 -0.56
C VAL A 81 -11.95 1.39 -2.05
N GLU A 82 -11.72 2.65 -2.42
CA GLU A 82 -11.36 3.05 -3.78
C GLU A 82 -9.84 3.07 -3.94
N ILE A 83 -9.36 2.47 -5.02
CA ILE A 83 -7.95 2.45 -5.41
C ILE A 83 -7.85 3.01 -6.83
N GLU A 84 -7.24 4.18 -6.97
CA GLU A 84 -6.95 4.79 -8.27
C GLU A 84 -5.57 4.32 -8.76
N PHE A 85 -5.46 3.95 -10.03
CA PHE A 85 -4.21 3.53 -10.67
C PHE A 85 -3.68 4.59 -11.63
N THR A 86 -2.37 4.57 -11.87
CA THR A 86 -1.70 5.48 -12.82
C THR A 86 -2.01 5.16 -14.28
N CYS A 87 -2.63 4.02 -14.58
CA CYS A 87 -2.90 3.50 -15.92
C CYS A 87 -4.33 2.97 -16.04
N PRO A 88 -4.93 2.96 -17.26
CA PRO A 88 -6.14 2.18 -17.51
C PRO A 88 -5.92 0.70 -17.20
N LEU A 89 -6.92 0.05 -16.62
CA LEU A 89 -6.88 -1.36 -16.27
C LEU A 89 -7.66 -2.20 -17.27
N ASP A 90 -7.30 -3.48 -17.34
CA ASP A 90 -8.13 -4.49 -17.99
C ASP A 90 -9.42 -4.70 -17.15
N PRO A 91 -10.62 -4.58 -17.75
CA PRO A 91 -11.88 -4.68 -17.02
C PRO A 91 -12.12 -6.05 -16.37
N GLY A 92 -11.62 -7.13 -16.96
CA GLY A 92 -11.81 -8.49 -16.42
C GLY A 92 -11.03 -8.68 -15.13
N SER A 93 -9.72 -8.44 -15.18
CA SER A 93 -8.85 -8.59 -14.01
C SER A 93 -9.18 -7.59 -12.89
N ALA A 94 -9.57 -6.36 -13.24
CA ALA A 94 -9.91 -5.32 -12.26
C ALA A 94 -11.28 -5.52 -11.59
N ALA A 95 -12.18 -6.28 -12.20
CA ALA A 95 -13.50 -6.59 -11.65
C ALA A 95 -13.56 -7.97 -10.96
N ASP A 96 -12.44 -8.69 -10.90
CA ASP A 96 -12.35 -9.98 -10.24
C ASP A 96 -11.92 -9.80 -8.76
N PRO A 97 -12.80 -10.07 -7.78
CA PRO A 97 -12.47 -9.92 -6.36
C PRO A 97 -11.32 -10.82 -5.91
N ASP A 98 -11.08 -11.96 -6.57
CA ASP A 98 -9.99 -12.89 -6.22
C ASP A 98 -8.60 -12.30 -6.52
N ASN A 99 -8.53 -11.22 -7.30
CA ASN A 99 -7.29 -10.48 -7.53
C ASN A 99 -6.92 -9.54 -6.37
N TYR A 100 -7.72 -9.51 -5.31
CA TYR A 100 -7.55 -8.67 -4.14
C TYR A 100 -7.59 -9.50 -2.85
N ALA A 101 -6.57 -9.35 -2.00
CA ALA A 101 -6.58 -9.97 -0.68
C ALA A 101 -6.32 -8.91 0.39
N VAL A 102 -7.22 -8.80 1.35
CA VAL A 102 -7.19 -7.76 2.40
C VAL A 102 -6.99 -8.41 3.77
N LYS A 103 -5.98 -7.93 4.51
CA LYS A 103 -5.75 -8.31 5.90
C LYS A 103 -5.53 -7.06 6.74
N GLY A 104 -5.96 -7.07 7.99
CA GLY A 104 -5.65 -5.99 8.93
C GLY A 104 -5.34 -6.47 10.33
N SER A 105 -4.61 -5.65 11.06
CA SER A 105 -4.22 -5.89 12.44
C SER A 105 -4.27 -4.63 13.29
N ASP A 106 -4.44 -4.83 14.58
CA ASP A 106 -4.19 -3.86 15.62
C ASP A 106 -2.82 -4.07 16.26
N VAL A 107 -2.22 -2.96 16.69
CA VAL A 107 -0.94 -2.93 17.39
C VAL A 107 -1.20 -2.64 18.86
N ARG A 108 -0.58 -3.42 19.74
CA ARG A 108 -0.66 -3.20 21.19
C ARG A 108 0.50 -2.33 21.62
N TRP A 109 0.19 -1.14 22.10
CA TRP A 109 1.20 -0.23 22.65
C TRP A 109 1.60 -0.70 24.05
N THR A 110 2.82 -1.20 24.19
CA THR A 110 3.42 -1.57 25.47
C THR A 110 4.82 -0.96 25.59
N HIS A 111 5.45 -1.13 26.76
CA HIS A 111 6.84 -0.75 26.98
C HIS A 111 7.84 -1.76 26.36
N ASP A 112 7.34 -2.91 25.88
CA ASP A 112 8.17 -3.98 25.34
C ASP A 112 8.74 -3.59 23.98
N TYR A 113 9.85 -4.20 23.61
CA TYR A 113 10.44 -4.01 22.29
C TYR A 113 9.60 -4.73 21.23
N GLY A 114 8.79 -3.95 20.52
CA GLY A 114 7.92 -4.43 19.45
C GLY A 114 6.52 -4.80 19.95
N SER A 115 5.63 -5.07 19.00
CA SER A 115 4.29 -5.59 19.24
C SER A 115 4.06 -6.78 18.32
N GLY A 116 3.31 -7.77 18.79
CA GLY A 116 2.69 -8.72 17.87
C GLY A 116 1.63 -8.04 17.00
N ASP A 117 1.20 -8.73 15.95
CA ASP A 117 -0.05 -8.43 15.28
C ASP A 117 -1.21 -8.97 16.12
N TYR A 118 -2.24 -8.15 16.31
CA TYR A 118 -3.49 -8.54 16.93
C TYR A 118 -4.63 -8.38 15.93
N ALA A 119 -5.69 -9.16 16.11
CA ALA A 119 -6.85 -9.10 15.24
C ALA A 119 -7.41 -7.67 15.16
N ALA A 120 -8.23 -7.36 14.16
CA ALA A 120 -8.95 -6.10 14.12
C ALA A 120 -9.95 -5.96 15.28
N GLY A 121 -10.30 -4.73 15.63
CA GLY A 121 -11.35 -4.43 16.62
C GLY A 121 -10.93 -4.68 18.08
N GLN A 122 -9.63 -4.64 18.37
CA GLN A 122 -9.13 -4.90 19.74
C GLN A 122 -8.88 -3.60 20.53
N ARG A 123 -8.84 -2.45 19.84
CA ARG A 123 -8.43 -1.15 20.40
C ARG A 123 -9.19 -0.71 21.65
N ASP A 124 -10.48 -1.00 21.70
CA ASP A 124 -11.39 -0.50 22.73
C ASP A 124 -11.79 -1.57 23.76
N ILE A 125 -11.14 -2.73 23.74
CA ILE A 125 -11.36 -3.80 24.72
C ILE A 125 -10.15 -4.01 25.63
N ASP A 126 -10.38 -4.68 26.76
CA ASP A 126 -9.35 -5.07 27.72
C ASP A 126 -8.15 -5.75 27.03
N PRO A 127 -6.92 -5.19 27.12
CA PRO A 127 -5.70 -5.74 26.54
C PRO A 127 -5.39 -7.20 26.92
N SER A 128 -5.91 -7.70 28.04
CA SER A 128 -5.77 -9.11 28.43
C SER A 128 -6.57 -10.08 27.55
N LYS A 129 -7.57 -9.57 26.82
CA LYS A 129 -8.46 -10.34 25.94
C LYS A 129 -8.07 -10.24 24.46
N TRP A 130 -7.01 -9.51 24.14
CA TRP A 130 -6.58 -9.29 22.78
C TRP A 130 -6.20 -10.60 22.10
N LYS A 131 -6.73 -10.81 20.89
CA LYS A 131 -6.46 -11.99 20.09
C LYS A 131 -5.27 -11.75 19.17
N ALA A 132 -4.26 -12.61 19.23
CA ALA A 132 -3.11 -12.53 18.32
C ALA A 132 -3.48 -12.91 16.88
N GLY A 133 -2.71 -12.39 15.91
CA GLY A 133 -2.87 -12.65 14.48
C GLY A 133 -3.50 -11.48 13.73
N SER A 134 -3.77 -11.66 12.44
CA SER A 134 -4.46 -10.66 11.60
C SER A 134 -5.89 -11.10 11.32
N THR A 135 -6.78 -10.14 11.12
CA THR A 135 -8.14 -10.37 10.58
C THR A 135 -8.07 -10.34 9.05
N GLU A 136 -8.67 -11.35 8.40
CA GLU A 136 -8.93 -11.30 6.96
C GLU A 136 -10.23 -10.53 6.72
N PHE A 137 -10.21 -9.62 5.75
CA PHE A 137 -11.39 -8.90 5.31
C PHE A 137 -11.77 -9.42 3.93
N PHE A 138 -12.98 -9.94 3.80
CA PHE A 138 -13.44 -10.54 2.56
C PHE A 138 -13.84 -9.45 1.56
N VAL A 139 -13.37 -9.59 0.32
CA VAL A 139 -13.73 -8.70 -0.80
C VAL A 139 -14.95 -9.31 -1.48
N ASP A 140 -16.14 -8.77 -1.20
CA ASP A 140 -17.40 -9.29 -1.74
C ASP A 140 -17.54 -9.00 -3.24
N ASP A 141 -17.02 -7.86 -3.68
CA ASP A 141 -17.14 -7.37 -5.06
C ASP A 141 -15.99 -6.42 -5.40
N ALA A 142 -15.59 -6.42 -6.67
CA ALA A 142 -14.62 -5.48 -7.22
C ALA A 142 -15.21 -4.84 -8.48
N LYS A 143 -15.22 -3.51 -8.52
CA LYS A 143 -15.82 -2.76 -9.62
C LYS A 143 -14.85 -1.74 -10.20
N LEU A 144 -14.49 -1.92 -11.48
CA LEU A 144 -13.83 -0.88 -12.25
C LEU A 144 -14.82 0.28 -12.52
N LEU A 145 -14.44 1.48 -12.11
CA LEU A 145 -15.23 2.70 -12.30
C LEU A 145 -15.12 3.22 -13.73
N SER A 146 -15.97 4.19 -14.07
CA SER A 146 -16.11 4.71 -15.44
C SER A 146 -14.88 5.42 -15.99
N ASP A 147 -13.91 5.79 -15.14
CA ASP A 147 -12.63 6.36 -15.56
C ASP A 147 -11.66 5.30 -16.12
N GLY A 148 -11.98 4.01 -15.97
CA GLY A 148 -11.16 2.87 -16.38
C GLY A 148 -9.87 2.72 -15.58
N LYS A 149 -9.70 3.46 -14.48
CA LYS A 149 -8.47 3.52 -13.69
C LYS A 149 -8.69 3.33 -12.19
N THR A 150 -9.91 3.52 -11.71
CA THR A 150 -10.25 3.40 -10.31
C THR A 150 -11.05 2.12 -10.07
N VAL A 151 -10.64 1.32 -9.10
CA VAL A 151 -11.39 0.15 -8.64
C VAL A 151 -12.01 0.45 -7.29
N PHE A 152 -13.29 0.16 -7.15
CA PHE A 152 -13.96 0.13 -5.86
C PHE A 152 -14.06 -1.32 -5.37
N LEU A 153 -13.46 -1.60 -4.22
CA LEU A 153 -13.56 -2.89 -3.53
C LEU A 153 -14.65 -2.79 -2.48
N THR A 154 -15.69 -3.61 -2.58
CA THR A 154 -16.66 -3.81 -1.51
C THR A 154 -16.07 -4.78 -0.51
N ILE A 155 -15.93 -4.35 0.75
CA ILE A 155 -15.25 -5.13 1.78
C ILE A 155 -16.20 -5.35 2.96
N ALA A 156 -16.52 -6.61 3.24
CA ALA A 156 -17.37 -7.00 4.35
C ALA A 156 -16.73 -6.60 5.69
N ASP A 157 -17.55 -6.09 6.62
CA ASP A 157 -17.14 -5.75 7.98
C ASP A 157 -15.91 -4.84 8.07
N LEU A 158 -15.74 -3.96 7.08
CA LEU A 158 -14.66 -2.98 7.06
C LEU A 158 -14.72 -2.10 8.31
N GLN A 159 -13.61 -2.03 9.03
CA GLN A 159 -13.54 -1.36 10.32
C GLN A 159 -12.15 -0.71 10.51
N PRO A 160 -11.99 0.17 11.52
CA PRO A 160 -10.69 0.75 11.84
C PRO A 160 -9.65 -0.33 12.20
N VAL A 161 -8.43 -0.19 11.66
CA VAL A 161 -7.27 -1.07 11.89
C VAL A 161 -5.97 -0.28 11.87
N HIS A 162 -4.98 -0.69 12.69
CA HIS A 162 -3.72 0.06 12.80
C HIS A 162 -2.87 -0.16 11.55
N GLN A 163 -2.94 -1.36 11.00
CA GLN A 163 -2.30 -1.72 9.76
C GLN A 163 -3.27 -2.53 8.92
N MET A 164 -3.33 -2.24 7.64
CA MET A 164 -4.02 -3.01 6.63
C MET A 164 -3.05 -3.26 5.48
N ASN A 165 -3.09 -4.47 4.93
CA ASN A 165 -2.44 -4.85 3.70
C ASN A 165 -3.50 -5.21 2.66
N ILE A 166 -3.45 -4.55 1.51
CA ILE A 166 -4.24 -4.90 0.33
C ILE A 166 -3.24 -5.42 -0.71
N LYS A 167 -3.30 -6.72 -0.98
CA LYS A 167 -2.56 -7.35 -2.08
C LYS A 167 -3.35 -7.19 -3.36
N ILE A 168 -2.67 -6.86 -4.45
CA ILE A 168 -3.29 -6.57 -5.74
C ILE A 168 -2.56 -7.38 -6.82
N ASN A 169 -3.34 -8.05 -7.67
CA ASN A 169 -2.86 -8.76 -8.85
C ASN A 169 -3.78 -8.48 -10.05
N VAL A 170 -3.61 -7.34 -10.71
CA VAL A 170 -4.43 -6.96 -11.87
C VAL A 170 -3.60 -6.78 -13.12
N GLU A 171 -4.24 -6.55 -14.26
CA GLU A 171 -3.58 -6.20 -15.51
C GLU A 171 -3.95 -4.78 -15.93
N ALA A 172 -2.99 -4.07 -16.51
CA ALA A 172 -3.27 -2.85 -17.25
C ALA A 172 -4.02 -3.18 -18.55
N ALA A 173 -4.69 -2.20 -19.15
CA ALA A 173 -5.43 -2.39 -20.40
C ALA A 173 -4.54 -2.85 -21.59
N ASP A 174 -3.21 -2.68 -21.49
CA ASP A 174 -2.24 -3.17 -22.47
C ASP A 174 -1.69 -4.59 -22.15
N GLY A 175 -2.25 -5.25 -21.13
CA GLY A 175 -1.84 -6.57 -20.66
C GLY A 175 -0.63 -6.57 -19.71
N THR A 176 -0.08 -5.40 -19.35
CA THR A 176 1.04 -5.34 -18.40
C THR A 176 0.57 -5.73 -16.99
N PRO A 177 1.19 -6.73 -16.32
CA PRO A 177 0.81 -7.10 -14.96
C PRO A 177 1.14 -6.01 -13.93
N VAL A 178 0.20 -5.77 -13.02
CA VAL A 178 0.32 -4.87 -11.86
C VAL A 178 0.16 -5.69 -10.59
N LYS A 179 1.30 -6.22 -10.11
CA LYS A 179 1.40 -7.00 -8.86
C LYS A 179 2.06 -6.15 -7.78
N THR A 180 1.31 -5.77 -6.76
CA THR A 180 1.82 -4.91 -5.69
C THR A 180 1.01 -5.04 -4.41
N ASP A 181 1.51 -4.39 -3.36
CA ASP A 181 0.85 -4.23 -2.08
C ASP A 181 0.56 -2.75 -1.83
N ILE A 182 -0.56 -2.50 -1.17
CA ILE A 182 -0.81 -1.26 -0.42
C ILE A 182 -0.75 -1.63 1.06
N TRP A 183 0.01 -0.85 1.83
CA TRP A 183 -0.03 -0.88 3.29
C TRP A 183 -0.65 0.42 3.79
N ASN A 184 -1.72 0.35 4.55
CA ASN A 184 -2.48 1.53 4.97
C ASN A 184 -2.94 1.47 6.42
N THR A 185 -3.36 2.63 6.93
CA THR A 185 -4.09 2.74 8.20
C THR A 185 -5.55 3.06 7.90
N ILE A 186 -6.46 2.64 8.80
CA ILE A 186 -7.86 3.09 8.80
C ILE A 186 -8.18 3.56 10.20
N HIS A 187 -8.41 4.88 10.34
CA HIS A 187 -8.87 5.49 11.58
C HIS A 187 -10.37 5.77 11.52
N ILE A 188 -10.88 6.17 10.36
CA ILE A 188 -12.28 6.44 10.10
C ILE A 188 -12.74 5.66 8.85
N VAL A 189 -13.92 5.06 8.96
CA VAL A 189 -14.72 4.52 7.86
C VAL A 189 -15.89 5.49 7.65
N ASP A 190 -16.11 5.93 6.41
CA ASP A 190 -17.09 6.98 6.07
C ASP A 190 -18.57 6.57 6.28
#